data_AF-A0A358M9X9-F1
#
_entry.id   AF-A0A358M9X9-F1
#
_cell.length_a   1.000
_cell.length_b   1.000
_cell.length_c   1.000
_cell.angle_alpha   90.00
_cell.angle_beta   90.00
_cell.angle_gamma   90.00
#
_symmetry.space_group_name_H-M   'P 1'
#
loop_
_entity.id
_entity.type
_entity.pdbx_description
1 polymer ?
#
loop_
_entity_poly.entity_id
_entity_poly.type
_entity_poly.pdbx_seq_one_letter_code
_entity_poly.pdbx_strand_id
1 'polypeptide(L)'
;MTLCFRLANVDIPKYIETRGQISPLYNRFQKEGKIKNPREDVLIFENLIHGVLHFNTTRIVKLNPTDPFDLTQAELLAREQVLELFLFLKRNFECFRESQLVMTAPEIGIRESRMIEGEYLLTGSDLTERKRFPDTIALGNYDIDIHNPEGAGTSHHYFRDGEYYDIPYRSLIPRSSVNLLAAGRCISVDHEAQASIRVMPIVCCIGQAAGLAAALAARQQKPGGAVDAG
;
A
#
# COMPACT_ATOMS: atom_id res chain seq x y z
N MET A 1 8.46 0.06 3.36
CA MET A 1 8.47 0.20 1.89
C MET A 1 8.60 -1.18 1.24
N THR A 2 8.13 -1.34 0.01
CA THR A 2 8.12 -2.62 -0.70
C THR A 2 8.40 -2.42 -2.20
N LEU A 3 9.38 -3.14 -2.74
CA LEU A 3 9.64 -3.26 -4.16
C LEU A 3 8.97 -4.54 -4.70
N CYS A 4 7.89 -4.37 -5.46
CA CYS A 4 7.27 -5.52 -6.11
C CYS A 4 8.10 -6.03 -7.28
N PHE A 5 7.96 -7.30 -7.63
CA PHE A 5 8.61 -7.90 -8.78
C PHE A 5 7.73 -8.94 -9.45
N ARG A 6 8.13 -9.43 -10.63
CA ARG A 6 7.42 -10.46 -11.38
C ARG A 6 8.38 -11.53 -11.84
N LEU A 7 7.93 -12.78 -11.74
CA LEU A 7 8.60 -13.92 -12.33
C LEU A 7 7.75 -14.43 -13.50
N ALA A 8 8.38 -14.72 -14.63
CA ALA A 8 7.74 -15.39 -15.77
C ALA A 8 8.23 -16.83 -15.89
N ASN A 9 7.61 -17.60 -16.79
CA ASN A 9 7.91 -19.00 -17.04
C ASN A 9 7.78 -19.88 -15.78
N VAL A 10 6.76 -19.58 -14.96
CA VAL A 10 6.38 -20.42 -13.82
C VAL A 10 5.39 -21.49 -14.29
N ASP A 11 5.63 -22.74 -13.91
CA ASP A 11 4.66 -23.83 -14.11
C ASP A 11 3.48 -23.61 -13.17
N ILE A 12 2.39 -23.04 -13.70
CA ILE A 12 1.22 -22.63 -12.91
C ILE A 12 0.48 -23.82 -12.29
N PRO A 13 0.16 -24.92 -13.00
CA PRO A 13 -0.43 -26.10 -12.38
C PRO A 13 0.37 -26.60 -11.17
N LYS A 14 1.69 -26.72 -11.32
CA LYS A 14 2.54 -27.18 -10.22
C LYS A 14 2.69 -26.15 -9.11
N TYR A 15 2.67 -24.86 -9.44
CA TYR A 15 2.63 -23.80 -8.44
C TYR A 15 1.37 -23.91 -7.57
N ILE A 16 0.20 -24.16 -8.16
CA ILE A 16 -1.06 -24.31 -7.41
C ILE A 16 -0.97 -25.47 -6.41
N GLU A 17 -0.34 -26.59 -6.80
CA GLU A 17 -0.12 -27.74 -5.92
C GLU A 17 0.87 -27.46 -4.77
N THR A 18 1.87 -26.60 -5.02
CA THR A 18 3.01 -26.40 -4.10
C THR A 18 2.96 -25.11 -3.30
N ARG A 19 2.10 -24.14 -3.66
CA ARG A 19 2.05 -22.79 -3.08
C ARG A 19 1.91 -22.76 -1.56
N GLY A 20 1.17 -23.73 -0.98
CA GLY A 20 0.97 -23.82 0.47
C GLY A 20 2.26 -24.13 1.25
N GLN A 21 3.31 -24.61 0.58
CA GLN A 21 4.59 -24.98 1.19
C GLN A 21 5.63 -23.85 1.14
N ILE A 22 5.38 -22.81 0.34
CA ILE A 22 6.34 -21.71 0.11
C ILE A 22 6.64 -20.94 1.40
N SER A 23 5.63 -20.34 2.03
CA SER A 23 5.81 -19.58 3.27
C SER A 23 6.36 -20.44 4.43
N PRO A 24 5.89 -21.69 4.66
CA PRO A 24 6.51 -22.57 5.65
C PRO A 24 8.02 -22.80 5.45
N LEU A 25 8.46 -23.09 4.22
CA LEU A 25 9.87 -23.30 3.94
C LEU A 25 10.68 -22.00 4.05
N TYR A 26 10.13 -20.89 3.58
CA TYR A 26 10.72 -19.56 3.70
C TYR A 26 10.96 -19.20 5.18
N ASN A 27 9.96 -19.40 6.04
CA ASN A 27 10.06 -19.14 7.48
C ASN A 27 11.09 -20.02 8.18
N ARG A 28 11.22 -21.29 7.74
CA ARG A 28 12.30 -22.16 8.22
C ARG A 28 13.68 -21.61 7.82
N PHE A 29 13.86 -21.21 6.57
CA PHE A 29 15.14 -20.66 6.09
C PHE A 29 15.49 -19.34 6.78
N GLN A 30 14.50 -18.50 7.08
CA GLN A 30 14.69 -17.28 7.87
C GLN A 30 15.18 -17.60 9.28
N LYS A 31 14.58 -18.58 9.98
CA LYS A 31 15.06 -19.05 11.29
C LYS A 31 16.48 -19.63 11.26
N GLU A 32 16.86 -20.24 10.14
CA GLU A 32 18.21 -20.76 9.90
C GLU A 32 19.21 -19.67 9.46
N GLY A 33 18.79 -18.40 9.35
CA GLY A 33 19.65 -17.29 8.92
C GLY A 33 19.99 -17.28 7.42
N LYS A 34 19.31 -18.09 6.60
CA LYS A 34 19.52 -18.20 5.16
C LYS A 34 18.75 -17.16 4.34
N ILE A 35 17.79 -16.49 4.97
CA ILE A 35 16.96 -15.43 4.39
C ILE A 35 17.06 -14.22 5.31
N LYS A 36 17.45 -13.08 4.75
CA LYS A 36 17.55 -11.80 5.46
C LYS A 36 16.26 -11.01 5.43
N ASN A 37 15.42 -11.22 4.41
CA ASN A 37 14.14 -10.53 4.30
C ASN A 37 13.29 -10.74 5.57
N PRO A 38 12.82 -9.67 6.24
CA PRO A 38 12.13 -9.76 7.51
C PRO A 38 10.63 -10.05 7.39
N ARG A 39 10.12 -10.33 6.18
CA ARG A 39 8.71 -10.72 5.99
C ARG A 39 8.37 -12.00 6.76
N GLU A 40 7.09 -12.08 7.13
CA GLU A 40 6.45 -13.22 7.80
C GLU A 40 5.92 -14.29 6.83
N ASP A 41 5.75 -13.91 5.56
CA ASP A 41 5.17 -14.72 4.50
C ASP A 41 5.63 -14.28 3.10
N VAL A 42 5.42 -15.14 2.11
CA VAL A 42 5.66 -14.84 0.70
C VAL A 42 4.33 -14.53 0.03
N LEU A 43 4.07 -13.25 -0.24
CA LEU A 43 2.86 -12.81 -0.93
C LEU A 43 3.01 -12.94 -2.45
N ILE A 44 2.14 -13.75 -3.04
CA ILE A 44 2.15 -14.08 -4.46
C ILE A 44 0.75 -13.87 -5.02
N PHE A 45 0.66 -13.12 -6.11
CA PHE A 45 -0.59 -12.81 -6.81
C PHE A 45 -0.51 -13.33 -8.25
N GLU A 46 -1.62 -13.90 -8.70
CA GLU A 46 -1.75 -14.33 -10.09
C GLU A 46 -1.77 -13.10 -11.01
N ASN A 47 -1.16 -13.25 -12.18
CA ASN A 47 -1.19 -12.24 -13.22
C ASN A 47 -2.17 -12.65 -14.33
N LEU A 48 -2.65 -11.68 -15.10
CA LEU A 48 -3.47 -11.95 -16.28
C LEU A 48 -2.69 -12.69 -17.39
N ILE A 49 -1.36 -12.58 -17.38
CA ILE A 49 -0.48 -13.31 -18.29
C ILE A 49 -0.17 -14.68 -17.69
N HIS A 50 -0.49 -15.75 -18.45
CA HIS A 50 -0.20 -17.12 -18.06
C HIS A 50 1.31 -17.32 -17.83
N GLY A 51 1.67 -18.07 -16.78
CA GLY A 51 3.06 -18.32 -16.40
C GLY A 51 3.76 -17.14 -15.72
N VAL A 52 3.05 -16.02 -15.46
CA VAL A 52 3.58 -14.86 -14.74
C VAL A 52 2.95 -14.75 -13.36
N LEU A 53 3.79 -14.61 -12.33
CA LEU A 53 3.37 -14.34 -10.97
C LEU A 53 3.93 -13.00 -10.48
N HIS A 54 3.13 -12.28 -9.70
CA HIS A 54 3.50 -11.01 -9.08
C HIS A 54 3.78 -11.18 -7.60
N PHE A 55 4.82 -10.53 -7.11
CA PHE A 55 5.29 -10.65 -5.74
C PHE A 55 5.28 -9.30 -5.04
N ASN A 56 4.71 -9.27 -3.83
CA ASN A 56 4.67 -8.12 -2.92
C ASN A 56 5.34 -8.50 -1.59
N THR A 57 6.60 -8.93 -1.66
CA THR A 57 7.24 -9.68 -0.57
C THR A 57 8.52 -9.03 -0.05
N THR A 58 9.05 -7.97 -0.64
CA THR A 58 10.18 -7.28 0.03
C THR A 58 9.65 -6.44 1.20
N ARG A 59 10.45 -6.28 2.24
CA ARG A 59 10.14 -5.41 3.37
C ARG A 59 11.35 -4.61 3.81
N ILE A 60 11.24 -3.30 3.59
CA ILE A 60 12.20 -2.30 4.05
C ILE A 60 11.55 -1.46 5.14
N VAL A 61 12.23 -1.36 6.27
CA VAL A 61 11.80 -0.63 7.47
C VAL A 61 12.87 0.35 7.91
N LYS A 62 12.51 1.31 8.77
CA LYS A 62 13.45 2.26 9.40
C LYS A 62 14.28 3.12 8.45
N LEU A 63 13.75 3.39 7.25
CA LEU A 63 14.34 4.33 6.29
C LEU A 63 13.32 5.40 5.95
N ASN A 64 13.78 6.65 5.89
CA ASN A 64 12.95 7.82 5.64
C ASN A 64 12.65 7.95 4.13
N PRO A 65 11.38 7.87 3.69
CA PRO A 65 11.02 7.97 2.27
C PRO A 65 11.17 9.39 1.71
N THR A 66 11.61 10.36 2.51
CA THR A 66 11.81 11.75 2.12
C THR A 66 13.26 12.19 2.11
N ASP A 67 14.17 11.30 2.51
CA ASP A 67 15.61 11.50 2.42
C ASP A 67 16.16 10.70 1.22
N PRO A 68 16.88 11.34 0.28
CA PRO A 68 17.38 10.66 -0.92
C PRO A 68 18.42 9.57 -0.63
N PHE A 69 19.19 9.69 0.46
CA PHE A 69 20.18 8.67 0.82
C PHE A 69 19.50 7.42 1.38
N ASP A 70 18.52 7.59 2.27
CA ASP A 70 17.67 6.51 2.76
C ASP A 70 16.89 5.82 1.64
N LEU A 71 16.35 6.57 0.67
CA LEU A 71 15.70 5.99 -0.51
C LEU A 71 16.68 5.15 -1.35
N THR A 72 17.90 5.64 -1.54
CA THR A 72 18.95 4.90 -2.25
C THR A 72 19.27 3.59 -1.53
N GLN A 73 19.42 3.62 -0.21
CA GLN A 73 19.63 2.41 0.60
C GLN A 73 18.43 1.46 0.51
N ALA A 74 17.21 1.99 0.54
CA ALA A 74 15.99 1.20 0.44
C ALA A 74 15.91 0.44 -0.89
N GLU A 75 16.25 1.08 -2.01
CA GLU A 75 16.31 0.46 -3.34
C GLU A 75 17.33 -0.69 -3.39
N LEU A 76 18.54 -0.47 -2.86
CA LEU A 76 19.60 -1.49 -2.84
C LEU A 76 19.15 -2.71 -2.04
N LEU A 77 18.72 -2.50 -0.80
CA LEU A 77 18.25 -3.58 0.08
C LEU A 77 17.04 -4.32 -0.49
N ALA A 78 16.10 -3.61 -1.12
CA ALA A 78 14.93 -4.24 -1.71
C ALA A 78 15.31 -5.13 -2.89
N ARG A 79 16.26 -4.71 -3.75
CA ARG A 79 16.74 -5.50 -4.88
C ARG A 79 17.54 -6.72 -4.43
N GLU A 80 18.31 -6.62 -3.35
CA GLU A 80 18.92 -7.78 -2.69
C GLU A 80 17.85 -8.78 -2.22
N GLN A 81 16.79 -8.30 -1.56
CA GLN A 81 15.68 -9.15 -1.13
C GLN A 81 14.93 -9.78 -2.32
N VAL A 82 14.76 -9.08 -3.44
CA VAL A 82 14.18 -9.66 -4.67
C VAL A 82 15.03 -10.83 -5.17
N LEU A 83 16.35 -10.65 -5.27
CA LEU A 83 17.26 -11.71 -5.73
C LEU A 83 17.28 -12.89 -4.75
N GLU A 84 17.29 -12.61 -3.45
CA GLU A 84 17.19 -13.62 -2.39
C GLU A 84 15.92 -14.47 -2.55
N LEU A 85 14.75 -13.83 -2.68
CA LEU A 85 13.47 -14.51 -2.88
C LEU A 85 13.44 -15.29 -4.20
N PHE A 86 13.91 -14.70 -5.29
CA PHE A 86 13.95 -15.37 -6.60
C PHE A 86 14.79 -16.64 -6.56
N LEU A 87 16.01 -16.56 -6.01
CA LEU A 87 16.91 -17.70 -5.88
C LEU A 87 16.36 -18.75 -4.90
N PHE A 88 15.74 -18.33 -3.81
CA PHE A 88 15.04 -19.21 -2.90
C PHE A 88 13.95 -20.02 -3.61
N LEU A 89 13.07 -19.35 -4.36
CA LEU A 89 11.99 -20.01 -5.09
C LEU A 89 12.56 -20.98 -6.15
N LYS A 90 13.47 -20.50 -7.00
CA LYS A 90 14.06 -21.27 -8.10
C LYS A 90 14.80 -22.53 -7.64
N ARG A 91 15.48 -22.48 -6.48
CA ARG A 91 16.25 -23.62 -5.94
C ARG A 91 15.40 -24.66 -5.24
N ASN A 92 14.28 -24.25 -4.64
CA ASN A 92 13.53 -25.11 -3.72
C ASN A 92 12.21 -25.63 -4.30
N PHE A 93 11.70 -25.03 -5.38
CA PHE A 93 10.41 -25.38 -5.94
C PHE A 93 10.52 -25.63 -7.45
N GLU A 94 10.13 -26.82 -7.88
CA GLU A 94 10.22 -27.23 -9.29
C GLU A 94 9.45 -26.28 -10.21
N CYS A 95 8.29 -25.78 -9.77
CA CYS A 95 7.47 -24.87 -10.56
C CYS A 95 8.18 -23.54 -10.90
N PHE A 96 9.22 -23.18 -10.13
CA PHE A 96 10.05 -22.00 -10.37
C PHE A 96 11.40 -22.33 -11.03
N ARG A 97 11.71 -23.61 -11.33
CA ARG A 97 13.05 -24.00 -11.80
C ARG A 97 13.46 -23.31 -13.08
N GLU A 98 12.54 -23.19 -14.04
CA GLU A 98 12.76 -22.49 -15.31
C GLU A 98 12.30 -21.02 -15.28
N SER A 99 11.88 -20.52 -14.11
CA SER A 99 11.38 -19.15 -14.00
C SER A 99 12.47 -18.11 -14.20
N GLN A 100 12.06 -16.94 -14.69
CA GLN A 100 12.93 -15.80 -14.96
C GLN A 100 12.42 -14.56 -14.23
N LEU A 101 13.32 -13.81 -13.60
CA LEU A 101 13.02 -12.47 -13.10
C LEU A 101 12.91 -11.53 -14.30
N VAL A 102 11.67 -11.15 -14.64
CA VAL A 102 11.40 -10.32 -15.83
C VAL A 102 11.23 -8.85 -15.50
N MET A 103 10.91 -8.53 -14.25
CA MET A 103 10.61 -7.16 -13.86
C MET A 103 10.75 -6.97 -12.34
N THR A 104 11.34 -5.86 -11.93
CA THR A 104 11.04 -5.20 -10.65
C THR A 104 10.22 -3.94 -10.91
N ALA A 105 9.50 -3.43 -9.92
CA ALA A 105 9.01 -2.06 -10.00
C ALA A 105 10.20 -1.11 -10.30
N PRO A 106 9.96 -0.01 -11.04
CA PRO A 106 10.99 0.96 -11.36
C PRO A 106 11.51 1.65 -10.08
N GLU A 107 10.61 1.87 -9.12
CA GLU A 107 10.89 2.49 -7.82
C GLU A 107 10.24 1.69 -6.69
N ILE A 108 10.80 1.84 -5.49
CA ILE A 108 10.29 1.23 -4.27
C ILE A 108 8.96 1.86 -3.86
N GLY A 109 7.99 1.01 -3.55
CA GLY A 109 6.68 1.41 -3.07
C GLY A 109 6.76 1.97 -1.65
N ILE A 110 6.53 3.27 -1.53
CA ILE A 110 6.33 3.98 -0.27
C ILE A 110 4.88 3.81 0.18
N ARG A 111 4.65 3.29 1.38
CA ARG A 111 3.31 3.07 1.93
C ARG A 111 2.73 4.33 2.60
N GLU A 112 3.58 5.10 3.25
CA GLU A 112 3.25 6.29 4.03
C GLU A 112 4.44 7.26 4.00
N SER A 113 4.14 8.55 4.03
CA SER A 113 5.12 9.65 4.01
C SER A 113 4.46 10.90 4.63
N ARG A 114 4.78 12.10 4.13
CA ARG A 114 4.16 13.35 4.58
C ARG A 114 2.66 13.38 4.27
N MET A 115 1.90 13.79 5.28
CA MET A 115 0.48 14.12 5.21
C MET A 115 0.30 15.58 5.59
N ILE A 116 -0.72 16.23 5.04
CA ILE A 116 -1.05 17.61 5.42
C ILE A 116 -1.66 17.65 6.82
N GLU A 117 -1.48 18.78 7.51
CA GLU A 117 -2.39 19.15 8.59
C GLU A 117 -3.63 19.81 7.98
N GLY A 118 -4.76 19.12 8.00
CA GLY A 118 -6.00 19.61 7.42
C GLY A 118 -6.96 20.23 8.42
N GLU A 119 -8.08 20.75 7.91
CA GLU A 119 -9.19 21.25 8.72
C GLU A 119 -9.81 20.15 9.59
N TYR A 120 -9.70 18.89 9.17
CA TYR A 120 -10.04 17.71 9.97
C TYR A 120 -8.97 16.63 9.85
N LEU A 121 -8.61 16.05 11.00
CA LEU A 121 -7.76 14.85 11.06
C LEU A 121 -8.68 13.63 11.14
N LEU A 122 -8.76 12.85 10.05
CA LEU A 122 -9.49 11.59 10.06
C LEU A 122 -8.69 10.53 10.81
N THR A 123 -9.30 9.88 11.79
CA THR A 123 -8.60 8.97 12.71
C THR A 123 -9.01 7.51 12.55
N GLY A 124 -8.15 6.58 12.97
CA GLY A 124 -8.50 5.16 13.03
C GLY A 124 -9.78 4.89 13.84
N SER A 125 -10.00 5.66 14.92
CA SER A 125 -11.26 5.62 15.70
C SER A 125 -12.47 6.02 14.86
N ASP A 126 -12.40 7.10 14.07
CA ASP A 126 -13.51 7.50 13.18
C ASP A 126 -13.89 6.37 12.20
N LEU A 127 -12.88 5.66 11.67
CA LEU A 127 -13.08 4.52 10.78
C LEU A 127 -13.75 3.34 11.51
N THR A 128 -13.17 2.90 12.62
CA THR A 128 -13.69 1.76 13.40
C THR A 128 -15.07 2.03 13.98
N GLU A 129 -15.41 3.29 14.29
CA GLU A 129 -16.74 3.69 14.75
C GLU A 129 -17.74 3.94 13.60
N ARG A 130 -17.28 3.85 12.33
CA ARG A 130 -18.04 4.19 11.12
C ARG A 130 -18.74 5.56 11.26
N LYS A 131 -18.01 6.54 11.78
CA LYS A 131 -18.51 7.90 11.95
C LYS A 131 -18.97 8.43 10.60
N ARG A 132 -20.14 9.06 10.59
CA ARG A 132 -20.73 9.68 9.40
C ARG A 132 -20.40 11.16 9.36
N PHE A 133 -20.09 11.65 8.17
CA PHE A 133 -19.80 13.05 7.96
C PHE A 133 -20.81 13.65 6.98
N PRO A 134 -21.28 14.89 7.21
CA PRO A 134 -22.19 15.55 6.28
C PRO A 134 -21.52 15.97 4.98
N ASP A 135 -20.18 15.98 4.93
CA ASP A 135 -19.33 16.39 3.80
C ASP A 135 -18.52 15.20 3.25
N THR A 136 -19.13 14.02 3.18
CA THR A 136 -18.45 12.79 2.77
C THR A 136 -18.20 12.77 1.26
N ILE A 137 -16.93 12.58 0.86
CA ILE A 137 -16.54 12.55 -0.57
C ILE A 137 -16.08 11.19 -1.07
N ALA A 138 -15.81 10.25 -0.17
CA ALA A 138 -15.46 8.89 -0.51
C ALA A 138 -15.85 7.94 0.63
N LEU A 139 -16.11 6.69 0.26
CA LEU A 139 -16.40 5.60 1.18
C LEU A 139 -15.32 4.53 1.05
N GLY A 140 -15.01 3.86 2.16
CA GLY A 140 -14.06 2.75 2.18
C GLY A 140 -14.52 1.60 3.06
N ASN A 141 -14.07 0.39 2.71
CA ASN A 141 -14.27 -0.84 3.49
C ASN A 141 -12.96 -1.65 3.58
N TYR A 142 -11.84 -1.14 3.04
CA TYR A 142 -10.55 -1.80 3.19
C TYR A 142 -10.18 -1.89 4.67
N ASP A 143 -9.55 -2.97 5.09
CA ASP A 143 -9.16 -3.16 6.48
C ASP A 143 -8.07 -2.17 6.92
N ILE A 144 -7.90 -1.98 8.23
CA ILE A 144 -6.77 -1.22 8.76
C ILE A 144 -5.56 -2.16 8.82
N ASP A 145 -4.69 -2.13 7.79
CA ASP A 145 -3.53 -3.03 7.62
C ASP A 145 -2.20 -2.42 8.10
N ILE A 146 -1.99 -2.37 9.42
CA ILE A 146 -0.81 -1.74 10.00
C ILE A 146 0.38 -2.70 9.99
N HIS A 147 1.40 -2.31 9.25
CA HIS A 147 2.66 -3.02 9.13
C HIS A 147 3.59 -2.65 10.29
N ASN A 148 4.01 -3.63 11.10
CA ASN A 148 4.98 -3.41 12.19
C ASN A 148 6.24 -2.64 11.70
N PRO A 149 6.51 -1.44 12.23
CA PRO A 149 7.68 -0.65 11.85
C PRO A 149 9.00 -1.22 12.40
N GLU A 150 8.92 -2.05 13.44
CA GLU A 150 10.10 -2.65 14.09
C GLU A 150 10.57 -3.95 13.42
N GLY A 151 9.81 -4.53 12.49
CA GLY A 151 10.20 -5.75 11.79
C GLY A 151 9.04 -6.53 11.18
N ALA A 152 8.88 -7.78 11.62
CA ALA A 152 7.88 -8.71 11.10
C ALA A 152 6.47 -8.46 11.70
N GLY A 153 5.45 -8.87 10.94
CA GLY A 153 4.06 -8.83 11.36
C GLY A 153 3.25 -7.67 10.78
N THR A 154 1.95 -7.90 10.73
CA THR A 154 0.93 -6.98 10.23
C THR A 154 -0.33 -7.15 11.08
N SER A 155 -0.88 -6.08 11.64
CA SER A 155 -2.14 -6.09 12.39
C SER A 155 -3.29 -5.62 11.51
N HIS A 156 -4.46 -6.21 11.71
CA HIS A 156 -5.64 -5.97 10.87
C HIS A 156 -6.86 -5.64 11.72
N HIS A 157 -7.63 -4.63 11.31
CA HIS A 157 -9.03 -4.46 11.72
C HIS A 157 -9.93 -4.58 10.49
N TYR A 158 -10.72 -5.65 10.44
CA TYR A 158 -11.61 -5.93 9.32
C TYR A 158 -12.99 -5.30 9.51
N PHE A 159 -13.50 -4.72 8.44
CA PHE A 159 -14.90 -4.30 8.33
C PHE A 159 -15.72 -5.47 7.77
N ARG A 160 -16.92 -5.68 8.28
CA ARG A 160 -17.82 -6.75 7.79
C ARG A 160 -18.42 -6.37 6.44
N ASP A 161 -18.92 -7.37 5.74
CA ASP A 161 -19.71 -7.16 4.52
C ASP A 161 -20.86 -6.17 4.79
N GLY A 162 -20.94 -5.13 3.96
CA GLY A 162 -21.93 -4.06 4.08
C GLY A 162 -21.57 -2.91 5.02
N GLU A 163 -20.50 -3.02 5.81
CA GLU A 163 -19.98 -1.89 6.58
C GLU A 163 -19.11 -0.98 5.69
N TYR A 164 -18.98 0.29 6.05
CA TYR A 164 -18.06 1.21 5.39
C TYR A 164 -17.86 2.44 6.27
N TYR A 165 -16.70 3.08 6.12
CA TYR A 165 -16.38 4.35 6.75
C TYR A 165 -16.41 5.49 5.72
N ASP A 166 -16.59 6.70 6.22
CA ASP A 166 -16.68 7.93 5.45
C ASP A 166 -15.34 8.66 5.46
N ILE A 167 -14.99 9.30 4.34
CA ILE A 167 -13.84 10.19 4.22
C ILE A 167 -14.38 11.61 3.96
N PRO A 168 -14.22 12.54 4.92
CA PRO A 168 -14.79 13.88 4.81
C PRO A 168 -13.94 14.80 3.93
N TYR A 169 -14.60 15.70 3.19
CA TYR A 169 -13.98 16.66 2.28
C TYR A 169 -12.96 17.55 2.99
N ARG A 170 -13.27 18.00 4.21
CA ARG A 170 -12.39 18.84 5.02
C ARG A 170 -11.04 18.19 5.39
N SER A 171 -10.87 16.88 5.24
CA SER A 171 -9.55 16.23 5.34
C SER A 171 -8.63 16.51 4.16
N LEU A 172 -9.16 17.00 3.03
CA LEU A 172 -8.38 17.39 1.85
C LEU A 172 -7.86 18.84 1.95
N ILE A 173 -8.41 19.65 2.85
CA ILE A 173 -8.13 21.10 2.92
C ILE A 173 -7.01 21.34 3.94
N PRO A 174 -5.81 21.79 3.53
CA PRO A 174 -4.75 22.18 4.45
C PRO A 174 -5.19 23.35 5.33
N ARG A 175 -4.80 23.35 6.60
CA ARG A 175 -5.09 24.47 7.51
C ARG A 175 -4.59 25.78 6.94
N SER A 176 -5.41 26.82 7.07
CA SER A 176 -5.11 28.19 6.62
C SER A 176 -4.91 28.34 5.10
N SER A 177 -5.22 27.31 4.31
CA SER A 177 -5.23 27.40 2.85
C SER A 177 -6.59 27.87 2.34
N VAL A 178 -6.58 28.70 1.31
CA VAL A 178 -7.81 29.12 0.60
C VAL A 178 -7.91 28.53 -0.82
N ASN A 179 -6.80 28.10 -1.40
CA ASN A 179 -6.70 27.74 -2.82
C ASN A 179 -5.90 26.46 -3.11
N LEU A 180 -5.59 25.66 -2.09
CA LEU A 180 -4.91 24.38 -2.21
C LEU A 180 -5.77 23.27 -1.63
N LEU A 181 -5.87 22.15 -2.35
CA LEU A 181 -6.43 20.88 -1.90
C LEU A 181 -5.35 19.80 -2.02
N ALA A 182 -5.24 18.92 -1.03
CA ALA A 182 -4.47 17.68 -1.13
C ALA A 182 -5.36 16.56 -1.66
N ALA A 183 -4.78 15.65 -2.43
CA ALA A 183 -5.49 14.51 -3.00
C ALA A 183 -4.66 13.23 -2.87
N GLY A 184 -5.34 12.11 -2.66
CA GLY A 184 -4.71 10.80 -2.51
C GLY A 184 -4.21 10.55 -1.08
N ARG A 185 -3.00 9.98 -0.95
CA ARG A 185 -2.48 9.45 0.32
C ARG A 185 -1.99 10.50 1.31
N CYS A 186 -1.81 11.75 0.86
CA CYS A 186 -1.24 12.83 1.64
C CYS A 186 -2.28 13.74 2.31
N ILE A 187 -3.56 13.34 2.30
CA ILE A 187 -4.64 14.05 2.99
C ILE A 187 -4.46 13.97 4.52
N SER A 188 -5.24 14.75 5.27
CA SER A 188 -5.14 14.86 6.73
C SER A 188 -5.76 13.66 7.44
N VAL A 189 -4.95 12.65 7.69
CA VAL A 189 -5.30 11.43 8.42
C VAL A 189 -4.20 11.05 9.42
N ASP A 190 -4.54 10.28 10.45
CA ASP A 190 -3.55 9.63 11.31
C ASP A 190 -2.97 8.35 10.68
N HIS A 191 -1.97 7.76 11.34
CA HIS A 191 -1.30 6.54 10.87
C HIS A 191 -2.27 5.36 10.66
N GLU A 192 -3.25 5.19 11.56
CA GLU A 192 -4.19 4.08 11.51
C GLU A 192 -5.18 4.25 10.34
N ALA A 193 -5.75 5.45 10.20
CA ALA A 193 -6.63 5.75 9.07
C ALA A 193 -5.89 5.66 7.74
N GLN A 194 -4.65 6.17 7.67
CA GLN A 194 -3.81 6.09 6.49
C GLN A 194 -3.62 4.64 6.03
N ALA A 195 -3.42 3.71 6.97
CA ALA A 195 -3.23 2.30 6.64
C ALA A 195 -4.41 1.74 5.83
N SER A 196 -5.62 2.17 6.12
CA SER A 196 -6.82 1.73 5.41
C SER A 196 -7.10 2.53 4.12
N ILE A 197 -7.09 3.86 4.18
CA ILE A 197 -7.58 4.70 3.06
C ILE A 197 -6.65 4.72 1.84
N ARG A 198 -5.40 4.30 2.00
CA ARG A 198 -4.33 4.46 0.98
C ARG A 198 -4.45 3.57 -0.24
N VAL A 199 -5.40 2.63 -0.25
CA VAL A 199 -5.58 1.68 -1.36
C VAL A 199 -6.15 2.36 -2.61
N MET A 200 -5.76 1.85 -3.78
CA MET A 200 -6.03 2.48 -5.08
C MET A 200 -7.49 2.91 -5.29
N PRO A 201 -8.51 2.09 -5.00
CA PRO A 201 -9.90 2.49 -5.24
C PRO A 201 -10.29 3.74 -4.45
N ILE A 202 -9.92 3.80 -3.17
CA ILE A 202 -10.27 4.90 -2.27
C ILE A 202 -9.53 6.18 -2.67
N VAL A 203 -8.23 6.10 -2.94
CA VAL A 203 -7.45 7.29 -3.35
C VAL A 203 -7.89 7.83 -4.72
N CYS A 204 -8.38 6.97 -5.62
CA CYS A 204 -9.01 7.40 -6.87
C CYS A 204 -10.28 8.23 -6.61
N CYS A 205 -11.15 7.77 -5.70
CA CYS A 205 -12.35 8.52 -5.30
C CYS A 205 -11.99 9.88 -4.68
N ILE A 206 -11.00 9.91 -3.78
CA ILE A 206 -10.47 11.16 -3.19
C ILE A 206 -9.97 12.10 -4.30
N GLY A 207 -9.22 11.57 -5.27
CA GLY A 207 -8.69 12.35 -6.40
C GLY A 207 -9.80 12.91 -7.29
N GLN A 208 -10.85 12.14 -7.55
CA GLN A 208 -12.02 12.60 -8.29
C GLN A 208 -12.74 13.73 -7.55
N ALA A 209 -12.97 13.60 -6.25
CA ALA A 209 -13.59 14.63 -5.43
C ALA A 209 -12.76 15.92 -5.41
N ALA A 210 -11.44 15.82 -5.21
CA ALA A 210 -10.54 16.97 -5.23
C ALA A 210 -10.55 17.68 -6.59
N GLY A 211 -10.54 16.93 -7.69
CA GLY A 211 -10.60 17.47 -9.05
C GLY A 211 -11.93 18.19 -9.35
N LEU A 212 -13.05 17.60 -8.95
CA LEU A 212 -14.37 18.22 -9.05
C LEU A 212 -14.43 19.52 -8.24
N ALA A 213 -13.98 19.48 -6.99
CA ALA A 213 -13.97 20.65 -6.12
C ALA A 213 -13.12 21.78 -6.69
N ALA A 214 -11.93 21.49 -7.22
CA ALA A 214 -11.08 22.48 -7.87
C ALA A 214 -11.77 23.13 -9.08
N ALA A 215 -12.47 22.33 -9.91
CA ALA A 215 -13.22 22.84 -11.05
C ALA A 215 -14.40 23.75 -10.62
N LEU A 216 -15.12 23.36 -9.56
CA LEU A 216 -16.21 24.17 -9.00
C LEU A 216 -15.68 25.47 -8.38
N ALA A 217 -14.57 25.41 -7.65
CA ALA A 217 -13.93 26.57 -7.04
C ALA A 217 -13.54 27.61 -8.09
N ALA A 218 -12.91 27.15 -9.19
CA ALA A 218 -12.56 28.01 -10.31
C ALA A 218 -13.79 28.63 -10.99
N ARG A 219 -14.85 27.85 -11.23
CA ARG A 219 -16.08 28.32 -11.88
C ARG A 219 -16.87 29.30 -11.02
N GLN A 220 -16.93 29.07 -9.71
CA GLN A 220 -17.69 29.89 -8.76
C GLN A 220 -16.87 31.06 -8.20
N GLN A 221 -15.57 31.13 -8.50
CA GLN A 221 -14.63 32.08 -7.89
C GLN A 221 -14.67 32.04 -6.36
N LYS A 222 -14.68 30.83 -5.81
CA LYS A 222 -14.69 30.57 -4.36
C LYS A 222 -13.43 29.82 -3.94
N PRO A 223 -12.98 29.97 -2.68
CA PRO A 223 -11.99 29.10 -2.07
C PRO A 223 -12.37 27.61 -2.22
N GLY A 224 -11.37 26.74 -2.32
CA GLY A 224 -11.59 25.29 -2.43
C GLY A 224 -12.39 24.73 -1.25
N GLY A 225 -12.16 25.22 -0.03
CA GLY A 225 -12.93 24.83 1.15
C GLY A 225 -14.37 25.36 1.20
N ALA A 226 -14.74 26.26 0.29
CA ALA A 226 -16.06 26.91 0.26
C ALA A 226 -16.97 26.39 -0.85
N VAL A 227 -16.56 25.32 -1.55
CA VAL A 227 -17.41 24.63 -2.53
C VAL A 227 -17.98 23.36 -1.95
N ASP A 228 -19.19 23.04 -2.40
CA ASP A 228 -19.84 21.77 -2.17
C ASP A 228 -19.44 20.81 -3.30
N ALA A 229 -18.71 19.74 -2.94
CA ALA A 229 -18.21 18.74 -3.87
C ALA A 229 -18.93 17.38 -3.72
N GLY A 230 -20.02 17.34 -2.94
CA GLY A 230 -20.74 16.11 -2.58
C GLY A 230 -21.19 16.12 -1.13
#